data_AF-A0A9X9A3Y4-F1
#
_entry.id   AF-A0A9X9A3Y4-F1
#
_cell.length_a   1.000
_cell.length_b   1.000
_cell.length_c   1.000
_cell.angle_alpha   90.00
_cell.angle_beta   90.00
_cell.angle_gamma   90.00
#
_symmetry.space_group_name_H-M   'P 1'
#
loop_
_entity.id
_entity.type
_entity.pdbx_description
1 polymer ?
#
loop_
_entity_poly.entity_id
_entity_poly.type
_entity_poly.pdbx_seq_one_letter_code
_entity_poly.pdbx_strand_id
1 'polypeptide(L)'
;DGELINQIGELLKTKLNNMAFSAINKTDGLKTIVNILNNVSRGVEKTVFQKLDEVDYELSEKIKENMFVFEDLLGLEDLALRRVLEEITDNGVLAKALKIAKEEIKEKLFTCMSSNRKEMILEELDGLGPLKMTDAEKAQQTITGTVKKLEKEGRIIVQRGEEDVLI
;
A
#
# COMPACT_ATOMS: atom_id res chain seq x y z
N ASP A 1 7.08 26.64 16.87
CA ASP A 1 6.27 26.95 18.06
C ASP A 1 5.57 25.73 18.61
N GLY A 2 6.00 25.24 19.78
CA GLY A 2 5.39 24.06 20.43
C GLY A 2 3.94 24.30 20.91
N GLU A 3 3.54 25.56 21.04
CA GLU A 3 2.19 25.97 21.40
C GLU A 3 1.19 25.69 20.27
N LEU A 4 1.62 25.89 19.02
CA LEU A 4 0.81 25.63 17.83
C LEU A 4 0.58 24.14 17.61
N ILE A 5 1.57 23.31 17.94
CA ILE A 5 1.49 21.84 17.89
C ILE A 5 0.52 21.31 18.95
N ASN A 6 0.54 21.87 20.17
CA ASN A 6 -0.40 21.50 21.22
C ASN A 6 -1.84 21.92 20.88
N GLN A 7 -2.04 23.09 20.27
CA GLN A 7 -3.35 23.52 19.80
C GLN A 7 -3.89 22.63 18.68
N ILE A 8 -3.04 22.21 17.73
CA ILE A 8 -3.41 21.25 16.69
C ILE A 8 -3.76 19.88 17.31
N GLY A 9 -3.00 19.43 18.30
CA GLY A 9 -3.26 18.18 19.01
C GLY A 9 -4.61 18.19 19.76
N GLU A 10 -4.92 19.27 20.45
CA GLU A 10 -6.21 19.42 21.15
C GLU A 10 -7.40 19.60 20.19
N LEU A 11 -7.21 20.30 19.05
CA LEU A 11 -8.21 20.39 17.99
C LEU A 11 -8.49 19.04 17.33
N LEU A 12 -7.44 18.24 17.08
CA LEU A 12 -7.57 16.87 16.59
C LEU A 12 -8.34 15.99 17.58
N LYS A 13 -7.96 16.05 18.86
CA LYS A 13 -8.62 15.30 19.94
C LYS A 13 -10.09 15.68 20.10
N THR A 14 -10.41 16.96 20.01
CA THR A 14 -11.79 17.47 20.09
C THR A 14 -12.61 17.05 18.87
N LYS A 15 -12.04 17.13 17.66
CA LYS A 15 -12.69 16.62 16.45
C LYS A 15 -12.90 15.11 16.49
N LEU A 16 -11.93 14.34 16.97
CA LEU A 16 -12.04 12.88 17.14
C LEU A 16 -13.14 12.51 18.14
N ASN A 17 -13.19 13.19 19.30
CA ASN A 17 -14.22 12.94 20.31
C ASN A 17 -15.62 13.32 19.81
N ASN A 18 -15.74 14.41 19.04
CA ASN A 18 -17.02 14.83 18.47
C ASN A 18 -17.47 13.91 17.31
N MET A 19 -16.55 13.29 16.57
CA MET A 19 -16.86 12.29 15.53
C MET A 19 -17.15 10.89 16.11
N ALA A 20 -16.63 10.55 17.29
CA ALA A 20 -16.89 9.28 17.96
C ALA A 20 -18.37 9.08 18.37
N PHE A 21 -19.17 10.16 18.48
CA PHE A 21 -20.57 10.08 18.91
C PHE A 21 -21.57 9.84 17.76
N SER A 22 -21.14 10.01 16.49
CA SER A 22 -21.98 9.73 15.32
C SER A 22 -21.45 8.52 14.56
N ALA A 23 -21.74 7.33 15.10
CA ALA A 23 -21.86 6.05 14.37
C ALA A 23 -20.97 5.90 13.11
N ILE A 24 -19.65 5.93 13.27
CA ILE A 24 -18.72 5.55 12.20
C ILE A 24 -18.43 4.06 12.38
N ASN A 25 -18.94 3.24 11.46
CA ASN A 25 -18.55 1.84 11.34
C ASN A 25 -17.01 1.77 11.29
N LYS A 26 -16.40 0.95 12.15
CA LYS A 26 -14.95 0.77 12.36
C LYS A 26 -14.11 0.74 11.05
N THR A 27 -14.72 0.30 9.95
CA THR A 27 -14.16 0.20 8.59
C THR A 27 -13.86 1.56 7.93
N ASP A 28 -14.62 2.61 8.22
CA ASP A 28 -14.47 3.93 7.57
C ASP A 28 -13.41 4.81 8.26
N GLY A 29 -13.20 4.58 9.56
CA GLY A 29 -12.14 5.24 10.34
C GLY A 29 -10.73 4.82 9.90
N LEU A 30 -10.51 3.53 9.61
CA LEU A 30 -9.20 3.04 9.12
C LEU A 30 -8.83 3.68 7.79
N LYS A 31 -9.76 3.73 6.82
CA LYS A 31 -9.54 4.37 5.52
C LYS A 31 -9.25 5.87 5.66
N THR A 32 -9.96 6.54 6.57
CA THR A 32 -9.73 7.95 6.85
C THR A 32 -8.34 8.20 7.44
N ILE A 33 -7.91 7.37 8.40
CA ILE A 33 -6.58 7.48 9.01
C ILE A 33 -5.48 7.21 7.99
N VAL A 34 -5.64 6.18 7.15
CA VAL A 34 -4.70 5.85 6.07
C VAL A 34 -4.59 7.02 5.09
N ASN A 35 -5.71 7.61 4.67
CA ASN A 35 -5.69 8.78 3.78
C ASN A 35 -5.00 9.99 4.42
N ILE A 36 -5.23 10.25 5.71
CA ILE A 36 -4.54 11.34 6.43
C ILE A 36 -3.04 11.06 6.49
N LEU A 37 -2.63 9.86 6.90
CA LEU A 37 -1.22 9.50 7.08
C LEU A 37 -0.46 9.42 5.76
N ASN A 38 -1.12 9.08 4.66
CA ASN A 38 -0.54 9.15 3.32
C ASN A 38 -0.25 10.58 2.84
N ASN A 39 -0.83 11.61 3.48
CA ASN A 39 -0.70 13.03 3.09
C ASN A 39 0.12 13.87 4.09
N VAL A 40 0.73 13.28 5.11
CA VAL A 40 1.61 13.99 6.05
C VAL A 40 3.08 13.69 5.77
N SER A 41 3.97 14.58 6.22
CA SER A 41 5.42 14.36 6.11
C SER A 41 5.88 13.09 6.82
N ARG A 42 6.92 12.42 6.29
CA ARG A 42 7.50 11.18 6.83
C ARG A 42 7.91 11.26 8.30
N GLY A 43 8.40 12.42 8.75
CA GLY A 43 8.72 12.65 10.15
C GLY A 43 7.51 12.53 11.07
N VAL A 44 6.38 13.10 10.64
CA VAL A 44 5.10 13.04 11.36
C VAL A 44 4.53 11.62 11.31
N GLU A 45 4.52 10.98 10.15
CA GLU A 45 4.09 9.58 9.99
C GLU A 45 4.84 8.66 10.98
N LYS A 46 6.17 8.74 11.02
CA LYS A 46 7.01 7.93 11.91
C LYS A 46 6.69 8.17 13.38
N THR A 47 6.54 9.43 13.80
CA THR A 47 6.19 9.75 15.18
C THR A 47 4.78 9.26 15.55
N VAL A 48 3.82 9.33 14.63
CA VAL A 48 2.48 8.79 14.86
C VAL A 48 2.52 7.28 15.03
N PHE A 49 3.22 6.55 14.17
CA PHE A 49 3.33 5.09 14.32
C PHE A 49 4.11 4.66 15.56
N GLN A 50 5.16 5.37 15.97
CA GLN A 50 5.86 5.06 17.23
C GLN A 50 4.91 5.15 18.43
N LYS A 51 4.11 6.21 18.50
CA LYS A 51 3.11 6.37 19.57
C LYS A 51 1.97 5.37 19.45
N LEU A 52 1.56 5.04 18.23
CA LEU A 52 0.47 4.10 17.99
C LEU A 52 0.90 2.66 18.32
N ASP A 53 2.14 2.27 18.02
CA ASP A 53 2.73 0.98 18.40
C ASP A 53 2.77 0.78 19.92
N GLU A 54 3.00 1.85 20.69
CA GLU A 54 2.98 1.84 22.17
C GLU A 54 1.56 1.67 22.75
N VAL A 55 0.53 2.19 22.06
CA VAL A 55 -0.86 2.20 22.53
C VAL A 55 -1.63 0.98 22.05
N ASP A 56 -1.52 0.67 20.77
CA ASP A 56 -2.23 -0.42 20.10
C ASP A 56 -1.45 -0.89 18.86
N TYR A 57 -0.54 -1.84 19.08
CA TYR A 57 0.28 -2.46 18.03
C TYR A 57 -0.57 -3.12 16.94
N GLU A 58 -1.69 -3.75 17.28
CA GLU A 58 -2.54 -4.45 16.30
C GLU A 58 -3.23 -3.45 15.36
N LEU A 59 -3.68 -2.31 15.89
CA LEU A 59 -4.24 -1.22 15.09
C LEU A 59 -3.19 -0.54 14.22
N SER A 60 -1.99 -0.35 14.76
CA SER A 60 -0.85 0.22 14.03
C SER A 60 -0.47 -0.63 12.83
N GLU A 61 -0.33 -1.94 13.01
CA GLU A 61 -0.04 -2.88 11.91
C GLU A 61 -1.18 -2.87 10.88
N LYS A 62 -2.45 -2.87 11.30
CA LYS A 62 -3.59 -2.73 10.37
C LYS A 62 -3.54 -1.45 9.56
N ILE A 63 -3.13 -0.32 10.13
CA ILE A 63 -3.03 0.94 9.38
C ILE A 63 -1.85 0.90 8.41
N LYS A 64 -0.67 0.43 8.85
CA LYS A 64 0.52 0.24 7.99
C LYS A 64 0.21 -0.69 6.82
N GLU A 65 -0.56 -1.74 7.05
CA GLU A 65 -1.04 -2.66 6.02
C GLU A 65 -1.89 -1.97 4.94
N ASN A 66 -2.57 -0.88 5.27
CA ASN A 66 -3.41 -0.15 4.32
C ASN A 66 -2.68 1.03 3.64
N MET A 67 -1.43 1.35 4.00
CA MET A 67 -0.73 2.53 3.46
C MET A 67 -0.17 2.36 2.04
N PHE A 68 0.27 1.15 1.66
CA PHE A 68 0.76 0.85 0.30
C PHE A 68 -0.31 0.08 -0.46
N VAL A 69 -0.93 0.74 -1.43
CA VAL A 69 -1.99 0.19 -2.28
C VAL A 69 -1.42 -0.35 -3.59
N PHE A 70 -2.22 -1.09 -4.35
CA PHE A 70 -1.75 -1.72 -5.59
C PHE A 70 -1.35 -0.70 -6.66
N GLU A 71 -2.00 0.45 -6.67
CA GLU A 71 -1.73 1.58 -7.56
C GLU A 71 -0.34 2.19 -7.33
N ASP A 72 0.20 2.10 -6.11
CA ASP A 72 1.53 2.64 -5.76
C ASP A 72 2.68 1.90 -6.48
N LEU A 73 2.40 0.73 -7.08
CA LEU A 73 3.36 0.00 -7.91
C LEU A 73 3.87 0.83 -9.09
N LEU A 74 3.09 1.81 -9.58
CA LEU A 74 3.50 2.72 -10.65
C LEU A 74 4.71 3.59 -10.24
N GLY A 75 4.78 3.96 -8.95
CA GLY A 75 5.85 4.78 -8.40
C GLY A 75 7.12 3.99 -8.08
N LEU A 76 7.11 2.66 -8.20
CA LEU A 76 8.31 1.87 -7.97
C LEU A 76 9.28 1.97 -9.16
N GLU A 77 10.56 2.07 -8.83
CA GLU A 77 11.64 1.91 -9.81
C GLU A 77 11.56 0.51 -10.45
N ASP A 78 11.87 0.43 -11.73
CA ASP A 78 11.79 -0.84 -12.49
C ASP A 78 12.59 -1.97 -11.84
N LEU A 79 13.73 -1.65 -11.24
CA LEU A 79 14.56 -2.64 -10.56
C LEU A 79 13.90 -3.17 -9.28
N ALA A 80 13.22 -2.31 -8.51
CA ALA A 80 12.44 -2.73 -7.36
C ALA A 80 11.25 -3.58 -7.80
N LEU A 81 10.53 -3.14 -8.84
CA LEU A 81 9.37 -3.87 -9.36
C LEU A 81 9.76 -5.24 -9.92
N ARG A 82 10.90 -5.36 -10.62
CA ARG A 82 11.46 -6.65 -11.06
C ARG A 82 11.69 -7.60 -9.90
N ARG A 83 12.30 -7.14 -8.80
CA ARG A 83 12.53 -7.96 -7.60
C ARG A 83 11.23 -8.42 -6.95
N VAL A 84 10.23 -7.55 -6.89
CA VAL A 84 8.88 -7.90 -6.40
C VAL A 84 8.28 -9.00 -7.27
N LEU A 85 8.34 -8.84 -8.59
CA LEU A 85 7.83 -9.83 -9.53
C LEU A 85 8.58 -11.15 -9.40
N GLU A 86 9.91 -11.16 -9.30
CA GLU A 86 10.73 -12.37 -9.12
C GLU A 86 10.38 -13.17 -7.86
N GLU A 87 10.05 -12.50 -6.75
CA GLU A 87 9.66 -13.15 -5.50
C GLU A 87 8.28 -13.84 -5.59
N ILE A 88 7.42 -13.42 -6.53
CA ILE A 88 6.10 -14.01 -6.76
C ILE A 88 6.22 -15.17 -7.74
N THR A 89 6.35 -16.39 -7.23
CA THR A 89 6.55 -17.58 -8.07
C THR A 89 5.27 -18.09 -8.75
N ASP A 90 4.11 -17.79 -8.19
CA ASP A 90 2.81 -18.19 -8.74
C ASP A 90 2.28 -17.15 -9.75
N ASN A 91 2.36 -17.49 -11.04
CA ASN A 91 1.83 -16.65 -12.12
C ASN A 91 0.30 -16.49 -12.05
N GLY A 92 -0.43 -17.43 -11.43
CA GLY A 92 -1.87 -17.33 -11.23
C GLY A 92 -2.25 -16.20 -10.27
N VAL A 93 -1.38 -15.86 -9.30
CA VAL A 93 -1.57 -14.67 -8.46
C VAL A 93 -1.48 -13.40 -9.30
N LEU A 94 -0.45 -13.29 -10.15
CA LEU A 94 -0.29 -12.13 -11.03
C LEU A 94 -1.46 -12.01 -12.00
N ALA A 95 -1.86 -13.10 -12.67
CA ALA A 95 -3.01 -13.09 -13.59
C ALA A 95 -4.30 -12.61 -12.90
N LYS A 96 -4.63 -13.13 -11.71
CA LYS A 96 -5.82 -12.72 -10.95
C LYS A 96 -5.79 -11.24 -10.58
N ALA A 97 -4.64 -10.73 -10.13
CA ALA A 97 -4.49 -9.31 -9.78
C ALA A 97 -4.60 -8.40 -11.01
N LEU A 98 -4.02 -8.81 -12.14
CA LEU A 98 -4.05 -8.04 -13.39
C LEU A 98 -5.45 -7.98 -14.01
N LYS A 99 -6.34 -8.95 -13.73
CA LYS A 99 -7.70 -8.99 -14.29
C LYS A 99 -8.51 -7.72 -13.99
N ILE A 100 -8.30 -7.11 -12.81
CA ILE A 100 -9.00 -5.89 -12.38
C ILE A 100 -8.07 -4.66 -12.37
N ALA A 101 -6.81 -4.82 -12.77
CA ALA A 101 -5.85 -3.73 -12.79
C ALA A 101 -6.14 -2.74 -13.93
N LYS A 102 -5.80 -1.46 -13.69
CA LYS A 102 -5.77 -0.43 -14.74
C LYS A 102 -4.69 -0.77 -15.76
N GLU A 103 -4.91 -0.35 -17.01
CA GLU A 103 -4.01 -0.68 -18.12
C GLU A 103 -2.58 -0.17 -17.90
N GLU A 104 -2.44 1.05 -17.38
CA GLU A 104 -1.16 1.66 -17.01
C GLU A 104 -0.32 0.77 -16.06
N ILE A 105 -0.98 0.11 -15.09
CA ILE A 105 -0.32 -0.77 -14.12
C ILE A 105 0.11 -2.07 -14.80
N LYS A 106 -0.74 -2.63 -15.66
CA LYS A 106 -0.42 -3.85 -16.43
C LYS A 106 0.80 -3.61 -17.32
N GLU A 107 0.81 -2.51 -18.06
CA GLU A 107 1.92 -2.13 -18.94
C GLU A 107 3.23 -2.03 -18.14
N LYS A 108 3.22 -1.28 -17.03
CA LYS A 108 4.38 -1.14 -16.14
C LYS A 108 4.88 -2.47 -15.57
N LEU A 109 3.97 -3.37 -15.16
CA LEU A 109 4.34 -4.70 -14.69
C LEU A 109 4.97 -5.54 -15.82
N PHE A 110 4.38 -5.50 -17.02
CA PHE A 110 4.88 -6.26 -18.17
C PHE A 110 6.22 -5.77 -18.70
N THR A 111 6.53 -4.47 -18.65
CA THR A 111 7.87 -3.96 -19.01
C THR A 111 8.95 -4.42 -18.03
N CYS A 112 8.55 -4.84 -16.83
CA CYS A 112 9.42 -5.39 -15.81
C CYS A 112 9.52 -6.92 -15.83
N MET A 113 8.94 -7.60 -16.83
CA MET A 113 8.98 -9.05 -16.99
C MET A 113 9.81 -9.47 -18.21
N SER A 114 10.30 -10.70 -18.20
CA SER A 114 10.82 -11.34 -19.41
C SER A 114 9.67 -11.68 -20.38
N SER A 115 9.95 -11.74 -21.68
CA SER A 115 8.96 -12.05 -22.70
C SER A 115 8.22 -13.37 -22.42
N ASN A 116 8.96 -14.43 -22.07
CA ASN A 116 8.37 -15.73 -21.75
C ASN A 116 7.43 -15.64 -20.54
N ARG A 117 7.81 -14.92 -19.48
CA ARG A 117 6.98 -14.79 -18.28
C ARG A 117 5.72 -13.97 -18.56
N LYS A 118 5.84 -12.93 -19.38
CA LYS A 118 4.69 -12.15 -19.85
C LYS A 118 3.70 -13.04 -20.61
N GLU A 119 4.18 -13.86 -21.55
CA GLU A 119 3.34 -14.81 -22.30
C GLU A 119 2.61 -15.78 -21.38
N MET A 120 3.33 -16.40 -20.44
CA MET A 120 2.71 -17.31 -19.46
C MET A 120 1.60 -16.64 -18.63
N ILE A 121 1.80 -15.38 -18.23
CA ILE A 121 0.78 -14.65 -17.45
C ILE A 121 -0.43 -14.28 -18.33
N LEU A 122 -0.21 -13.97 -19.61
CA LEU A 122 -1.30 -13.69 -20.56
C LEU A 122 -2.12 -14.97 -20.82
N GLU A 123 -1.48 -16.11 -21.03
CA GLU A 123 -2.16 -17.41 -21.16
C GLU A 123 -2.99 -17.73 -19.91
N GLU A 124 -2.43 -17.51 -18.73
CA GLU A 124 -3.13 -17.72 -17.47
C GLU A 124 -4.32 -16.75 -17.33
N LEU A 125 -4.16 -15.48 -17.72
CA LEU A 125 -5.20 -14.45 -17.68
C LEU A 125 -6.38 -14.76 -18.64
N ASP A 126 -6.08 -15.33 -19.80
CA ASP A 126 -7.07 -15.80 -20.77
C ASP A 126 -7.76 -17.08 -20.31
N GLY A 127 -7.03 -17.96 -19.61
CA GLY A 127 -7.56 -19.15 -18.95
C GLY A 127 -8.45 -18.84 -17.74
N LEU A 128 -8.33 -17.64 -17.15
CA LEU A 128 -9.23 -17.20 -16.09
C LEU A 128 -10.65 -16.98 -16.62
N GLY A 129 -11.56 -17.88 -16.23
CA GLY A 129 -12.99 -17.69 -16.33
C GLY A 129 -13.51 -16.57 -15.42
N PRO A 130 -14.83 -16.56 -15.10
CA PRO A 130 -15.40 -15.57 -14.19
C PRO A 130 -14.69 -15.55 -12.84
N LEU A 131 -14.06 -14.41 -12.50
CA LEU A 131 -13.31 -14.21 -11.27
C LEU A 131 -14.11 -13.34 -10.30
N LYS A 132 -14.18 -13.73 -9.02
CA LYS A 132 -14.80 -12.89 -7.99
C LYS A 132 -13.90 -11.70 -7.68
N MET A 133 -14.49 -10.52 -7.51
CA MET A 133 -13.75 -9.30 -7.14
C MET A 133 -12.86 -9.54 -5.90
N THR A 134 -13.40 -10.22 -4.89
CA THR A 134 -12.66 -10.55 -3.65
C THR A 134 -11.41 -11.39 -3.87
N ASP A 135 -11.40 -12.25 -4.89
CA ASP A 135 -10.24 -13.11 -5.18
C ASP A 135 -9.16 -12.34 -5.94
N ALA A 136 -9.58 -11.39 -6.78
CA ALA A 136 -8.67 -10.46 -7.45
C ALA A 136 -8.03 -9.47 -6.44
N GLU A 137 -8.82 -8.92 -5.52
CA GLU A 137 -8.33 -8.05 -4.44
C GLU A 137 -7.33 -8.78 -3.52
N LYS A 138 -7.61 -10.05 -3.17
CA LYS A 138 -6.64 -10.87 -2.42
C LYS A 138 -5.33 -11.07 -3.17
N ALA A 139 -5.40 -11.27 -4.48
CA ALA A 139 -4.20 -11.39 -5.30
C ALA A 139 -3.38 -10.09 -5.33
N GLN A 140 -4.05 -8.94 -5.43
CA GLN A 140 -3.42 -7.62 -5.30
C GLN A 140 -2.78 -7.43 -3.91
N GLN A 141 -3.46 -7.85 -2.84
CA GLN A 141 -2.92 -7.82 -1.47
C GLN A 141 -1.69 -8.71 -1.30
N THR A 142 -1.65 -9.88 -1.93
CA THR A 142 -0.45 -10.72 -1.95
C THR A 142 0.72 -9.98 -2.58
N ILE A 143 0.50 -9.28 -3.70
CA ILE A 143 1.54 -8.51 -4.39
C ILE A 143 2.05 -7.35 -3.51
N THR A 144 1.15 -6.54 -2.94
CA THR A 144 1.55 -5.43 -2.06
C THR A 144 2.19 -5.93 -0.76
N GLY A 145 1.79 -7.11 -0.26
CA GLY A 145 2.45 -7.81 0.84
C GLY A 145 3.90 -8.18 0.50
N THR A 146 4.16 -8.65 -0.71
CA THR A 146 5.52 -8.93 -1.20
C THR A 146 6.38 -7.66 -1.26
N VAL A 147 5.83 -6.53 -1.72
CA VAL A 147 6.53 -5.23 -1.70
C VAL A 147 6.99 -4.90 -0.28
N LYS A 148 6.07 -4.95 0.69
CA LYS A 148 6.37 -4.66 2.11
C LYS A 148 7.42 -5.59 2.69
N LYS A 149 7.33 -6.89 2.37
CA LYS A 149 8.33 -7.89 2.79
C LYS A 149 9.72 -7.49 2.30
N LEU A 150 9.85 -7.21 1.00
CA LEU A 150 11.13 -6.84 0.39
C LEU A 150 11.66 -5.49 0.88
N GLU A 151 10.78 -4.52 1.15
CA GLU A 151 11.12 -3.22 1.74
C GLU A 151 11.67 -3.41 3.17
N LYS A 152 10.99 -4.22 3.99
CA LYS A 152 11.43 -4.55 5.36
C LYS A 152 12.77 -5.29 5.39
N GLU A 153 13.02 -6.14 4.39
CA GLU A 153 14.30 -6.83 4.19
C GLU A 153 15.40 -5.89 3.63
N GLY A 154 15.07 -4.64 3.27
CA GLY A 154 15.99 -3.70 2.64
C GLY A 154 16.40 -4.08 1.21
N ARG A 155 15.69 -5.01 0.57
CA ARG A 155 15.94 -5.49 -0.80
C ARG A 155 15.39 -4.54 -1.87
N ILE A 156 14.39 -3.74 -1.50
CA ILE A 156 13.84 -2.66 -2.33
C ILE A 156 13.65 -1.40 -1.49
N ILE A 157 13.56 -0.25 -2.16
CA ILE A 157 13.23 1.03 -1.57
C ILE A 157 11.91 1.49 -2.20
N VAL A 158 10.94 1.87 -1.37
CA VAL A 158 9.68 2.44 -1.83
C VAL A 158 9.72 3.94 -1.56
N GLN A 159 9.72 4.75 -2.62
CA GLN A 159 9.63 6.21 -2.49
C GLN A 159 8.15 6.59 -2.32
N ARG A 160 7.81 7.22 -1.19
CA ARG A 160 6.46 7.68 -0.90
C ARG A 160 6.44 9.21 -1.00
N GLY A 161 6.15 9.74 -2.20
CA GLY A 161 6.05 11.18 -2.48
C GLY A 161 7.41 11.89 -2.56
N GLU A 162 7.53 12.82 -3.51
CA GLU A 162 8.76 13.58 -3.77
C GLU A 162 9.06 14.63 -2.69
N GLU A 163 10.25 14.52 -2.11
CA GLU A 163 11.23 15.57 -1.74
C GLU A 163 12.00 15.11 -0.50
N ASP A 164 13.12 14.41 -0.74
CA ASP A 164 14.41 14.68 -0.09
C ASP A 164 15.44 13.66 -0.60
N VAL A 165 15.90 13.88 -1.83
CA VAL A 165 17.29 13.60 -2.16
C VAL A 165 17.99 14.94 -2.19
N LEU A 166 18.58 15.32 -1.05
CA LEU A 166 19.69 16.26 -1.03
C LEU A 166 20.77 15.78 -0.04
N ILE A 167 21.91 15.43 -0.66
CA ILE A 167 23.28 15.22 -0.13
C ILE A 167 23.55 13.87 0.56
#